data_AF-A0A7S3NL37-F1
#
_entry.id   AF-A0A7S3NL37-F1
#
_cell.length_a   1.000
_cell.length_b   1.000
_cell.length_c   1.000
_cell.angle_alpha   90.00
_cell.angle_beta   90.00
_cell.angle_gamma   90.00
#
_symmetry.space_group_name_H-M   'P 1'
#
loop_
_entity.id
_entity.type
_entity.pdbx_description
1 polymer ?
#
loop_
_entity_poly.entity_id
_entity_poly.type
_entity_poly.pdbx_seq_one_letter_code
_entity_poly.pdbx_strand_id
1 'polypeptide(L)'
;NDSFQATSADNLTIGVLDIFGFEVFHKNGLEQLLINFTNEKLQFFFNETIFSNESRVYEIEGIPLDLVEFKNNEATLQLLETRRTGIFAMIDEEIAIPRGSDIKLASKIMKAHSSNTHFAKPNAKQGANIFGICHFAGDVFYDTTGFVEKNRDRLLDGLATLGESSTNIVVNTKFCADATANKKNKQRTVISKFKQQLNTLMTTLEDCAPHFVRCIKSNASKLPDNFHAKDVLSQMLYSGVLEVTRVRKAGFPYRISFDDFARKYHCCIENKEEKLVLKHSTNTNKIYSVPELCLKIPALNSNKESYRIGKTKIFLKATARDALDAARENALRRKVARFQAVIRGVQARETFEEYISIIHKLRVALAKDDAP
;
A
#
# COMPACT_ATOMS: atom_id res chain seq x y z
N ASN A 1 -7.85 -14.86 26.91
CA ASN A 1 -7.50 -13.47 27.29
C ASN A 1 -7.05 -13.39 28.73
N ASP A 2 -7.79 -13.99 29.65
CA ASP A 2 -7.50 -13.93 31.10
C ASP A 2 -6.08 -14.41 31.47
N SER A 3 -5.53 -15.40 30.76
CA SER A 3 -4.15 -15.89 30.96
C SER A 3 -3.06 -15.01 30.34
N PHE A 4 -3.43 -14.03 29.50
CA PHE A 4 -2.50 -13.18 28.73
C PHE A 4 -2.63 -11.69 29.09
N GLN A 5 -3.48 -11.33 30.06
CA GLN A 5 -3.61 -9.94 30.50
C GLN A 5 -2.36 -9.52 31.27
N ALA A 6 -1.75 -8.42 30.84
CA ALA A 6 -0.62 -7.82 31.53
C ALA A 6 -1.09 -7.24 32.89
N THR A 7 -0.25 -7.39 33.92
CA THR A 7 -0.52 -6.93 35.29
C THR A 7 -0.10 -5.48 35.55
N SER A 8 0.57 -4.82 34.60
CA SER A 8 1.04 -3.42 34.71
C SER A 8 0.51 -2.54 33.56
N ALA A 9 0.28 -1.25 33.86
CA ALA A 9 -0.42 -0.30 33.00
C ALA A 9 0.46 0.40 31.93
N ASP A 10 1.77 0.41 32.08
CA ASP A 10 2.68 1.09 31.15
C ASP A 10 3.31 0.08 30.19
N ASN A 11 2.65 -0.17 29.06
CA ASN A 11 3.26 -0.93 27.97
C ASN A 11 2.84 -0.35 26.62
N LEU A 12 3.84 0.02 25.82
CA LEU A 12 3.67 0.12 24.38
C LEU A 12 3.18 -1.24 23.86
N THR A 13 2.12 -1.22 23.05
CA THR A 13 1.55 -2.45 22.50
C THR A 13 1.78 -2.53 20.99
N ILE A 14 1.91 -3.76 20.50
CA ILE A 14 1.93 -4.04 19.06
C ILE A 14 0.63 -4.78 18.75
N GLY A 15 -0.26 -4.11 18.02
CA GLY A 15 -1.48 -4.72 17.50
C GLY A 15 -1.22 -5.42 16.16
N VAL A 16 -1.72 -6.64 16.01
CA VAL A 16 -1.73 -7.35 14.73
C VAL A 16 -3.18 -7.57 14.33
N LEU A 17 -3.58 -6.98 13.21
CA LEU A 17 -4.91 -7.13 12.65
C LEU A 17 -4.85 -8.11 11.46
N ASP A 18 -5.41 -9.30 11.67
CA ASP A 18 -5.62 -10.30 10.62
C ASP A 18 -7.11 -10.33 10.25
N ILE A 19 -7.41 -10.08 8.99
CA ILE A 19 -8.78 -9.87 8.50
C ILE A 19 -8.96 -10.48 7.12
N PHE A 20 -10.21 -10.77 6.78
CA PHE A 20 -10.59 -11.14 5.43
C PHE A 20 -10.33 -10.00 4.46
N GLY A 21 -9.75 -10.32 3.31
CA GLY A 21 -9.67 -9.40 2.18
C GLY A 21 -11.04 -9.16 1.54
N PHE A 22 -11.06 -8.26 0.57
CA PHE A 22 -12.27 -7.95 -0.20
C PHE A 22 -12.81 -9.21 -0.92
N GLU A 23 -14.11 -9.48 -0.81
CA GLU A 23 -14.76 -10.68 -1.35
C GLU A 23 -15.74 -10.34 -2.48
N VAL A 24 -15.58 -11.03 -3.61
CA VAL A 24 -16.53 -11.00 -4.73
C VAL A 24 -16.81 -12.41 -5.21
N PHE A 25 -18.00 -12.91 -4.92
CA PHE A 25 -18.49 -14.21 -5.35
C PHE A 25 -19.59 -14.07 -6.42
N HIS A 26 -20.00 -15.20 -6.98
CA HIS A 26 -21.15 -15.26 -7.89
C HIS A 26 -22.46 -14.81 -7.21
N LYS A 27 -22.60 -15.08 -5.91
CA LYS A 27 -23.72 -14.62 -5.08
C LYS A 27 -23.16 -14.05 -3.77
N ASN A 28 -23.36 -12.75 -3.55
CA ASN A 28 -22.88 -12.03 -2.37
C ASN A 28 -24.04 -11.75 -1.43
N GLY A 29 -23.93 -12.18 -0.17
CA GLY A 29 -24.94 -11.99 0.86
C GLY A 29 -24.62 -10.84 1.82
N LEU A 30 -25.30 -10.84 2.97
CA LEU A 30 -25.07 -9.88 4.05
C LEU A 30 -23.64 -10.01 4.61
N GLU A 31 -23.12 -11.22 4.66
CA GLU A 31 -21.77 -11.52 5.13
C GLU A 31 -20.71 -10.81 4.27
N GLN A 32 -20.81 -10.96 2.94
CA GLN A 32 -19.91 -10.27 2.00
C GLN A 32 -20.07 -8.75 2.11
N LEU A 33 -21.29 -8.24 2.30
CA LEU A 33 -21.50 -6.80 2.48
C LEU A 33 -20.77 -6.26 3.72
N LEU A 34 -20.81 -6.98 4.83
CA LEU A 34 -20.11 -6.61 6.07
C LEU A 34 -18.58 -6.72 5.92
N ILE A 35 -18.09 -7.78 5.27
CA ILE A 35 -16.66 -7.96 4.97
C ILE A 35 -16.14 -6.83 4.08
N ASN A 36 -16.87 -6.53 3.01
CA ASN A 36 -16.49 -5.48 2.06
C ASN A 36 -16.59 -4.09 2.67
N PHE A 37 -17.54 -3.84 3.57
CA PHE A 37 -17.61 -2.60 4.34
C PHE A 37 -16.41 -2.40 5.28
N THR A 38 -15.98 -3.46 5.98
CA THR A 38 -14.73 -3.40 6.77
C THR A 38 -13.53 -3.08 5.90
N ASN A 39 -13.41 -3.72 4.73
CA ASN A 39 -12.35 -3.42 3.78
C ASN A 39 -12.43 -1.97 3.27
N GLU A 40 -13.63 -1.43 3.04
CA GLU A 40 -13.84 -0.04 2.65
C GLU A 40 -13.34 0.93 3.74
N LYS A 41 -13.66 0.69 5.03
CA LYS A 41 -13.18 1.49 6.16
C LYS A 41 -11.67 1.47 6.30
N LEU A 42 -11.08 0.29 6.19
CA LEU A 42 -9.63 0.12 6.31
C LEU A 42 -8.91 0.70 5.11
N GLN A 43 -9.51 0.66 3.92
CA GLN A 43 -8.97 1.33 2.74
C GLN A 43 -8.98 2.85 2.93
N PHE A 44 -10.06 3.41 3.48
CA PHE A 44 -10.13 4.83 3.81
C PHE A 44 -9.03 5.22 4.82
N PHE A 45 -8.91 4.47 5.91
CA PHE A 45 -7.86 4.70 6.91
C PHE A 45 -6.45 4.58 6.33
N PHE A 46 -6.19 3.57 5.50
CA PHE A 46 -4.92 3.41 4.78
C PHE A 46 -4.60 4.62 3.92
N ASN A 47 -5.58 5.08 3.14
CA ASN A 47 -5.46 6.21 2.26
C ASN A 47 -5.12 7.51 3.02
N GLU A 48 -5.90 7.84 4.05
CA GLU A 48 -5.69 9.01 4.92
C GLU A 48 -4.32 8.97 5.62
N THR A 49 -3.93 7.79 6.10
CA THR A 49 -2.64 7.59 6.77
C THR A 49 -1.47 7.82 5.82
N ILE A 50 -1.53 7.26 4.61
CA ILE A 50 -0.44 7.41 3.63
C ILE A 50 -0.33 8.86 3.19
N PHE A 51 -1.45 9.54 2.95
CA PHE A 51 -1.47 10.95 2.57
C PHE A 51 -0.95 11.85 3.70
N SER A 52 -1.45 11.69 4.91
CA SER A 52 -1.02 12.48 6.08
C SER A 52 0.48 12.32 6.36
N ASN A 53 1.00 11.09 6.24
CA ASN A 53 2.43 10.85 6.38
C ASN A 53 3.27 11.49 5.28
N GLU A 54 2.78 11.49 4.04
CA GLU A 54 3.46 12.16 2.91
C GLU A 54 3.51 13.68 3.13
N SER A 55 2.36 14.28 3.46
CA SER A 55 2.22 15.71 3.75
C SER A 55 3.15 16.15 4.88
N ARG A 56 3.19 15.39 5.98
CA ARG A 56 4.07 15.66 7.12
C ARG A 56 5.55 15.66 6.72
N VAL A 57 5.98 14.74 5.84
CA VAL A 57 7.38 14.73 5.37
C VAL A 57 7.70 16.00 4.61
N TYR A 58 6.79 16.47 3.74
CA TYR A 58 7.04 17.66 2.93
C TYR A 58 7.03 18.92 3.79
N GLU A 59 6.12 19.00 4.76
CA GLU A 59 6.05 20.09 5.73
C GLU A 59 7.35 20.19 6.56
N ILE A 60 7.80 19.07 7.15
CA ILE A 60 9.06 19.04 7.92
C ILE A 60 10.23 19.52 7.06
N GLU A 61 10.27 19.13 5.79
CA GLU A 61 11.32 19.47 4.84
C GLU A 61 11.15 20.83 4.15
N GLY A 62 10.05 21.55 4.42
CA GLY A 62 9.77 22.86 3.82
C GLY A 62 9.47 22.80 2.31
N ILE A 63 8.94 21.69 1.83
CA ILE A 63 8.61 21.48 0.42
C ILE A 63 7.13 21.82 0.20
N PRO A 64 6.78 22.69 -0.76
CA PRO A 64 5.39 22.97 -1.09
C PRO A 64 4.74 21.68 -1.62
N LEU A 65 3.64 21.29 -0.98
CA LEU A 65 2.82 20.16 -1.41
C LEU A 65 1.90 20.66 -2.52
N ASP A 66 2.19 20.27 -3.76
CA ASP A 66 1.21 20.41 -4.83
C ASP A 66 0.02 19.51 -4.46
N LEU A 67 -1.18 20.09 -4.31
CA LEU A 67 -2.40 19.36 -3.96
C LEU A 67 -2.71 18.33 -5.06
N VAL A 68 -2.26 17.10 -4.86
CA VAL A 68 -2.70 15.97 -5.67
C VAL A 68 -4.09 15.62 -5.17
N GLU A 69 -5.09 15.76 -6.04
CA GLU A 69 -6.45 15.34 -5.75
C GLU A 69 -6.45 13.83 -5.43
N PHE A 70 -6.66 13.55 -4.15
CA PHE A 70 -6.67 12.21 -3.61
C PHE A 70 -8.06 11.62 -3.77
N LYS A 71 -8.19 10.57 -4.58
CA LYS A 71 -9.47 9.89 -4.76
C LYS A 71 -9.71 8.97 -3.56
N ASN A 72 -10.37 9.49 -2.53
CA ASN A 72 -10.81 8.68 -1.41
C ASN A 72 -12.11 7.92 -1.73
N ASN A 73 -12.47 6.99 -0.87
CA ASN A 73 -13.66 6.15 -0.95
C ASN A 73 -14.74 6.57 0.06
N GLU A 74 -14.68 7.81 0.55
CA GLU A 74 -15.59 8.35 1.56
C GLU A 74 -17.05 8.33 1.09
N ALA A 75 -17.31 8.66 -0.18
CA ALA A 75 -18.66 8.67 -0.72
C ALA A 75 -19.32 7.27 -0.71
N THR A 76 -18.54 6.20 -0.94
CA THR A 76 -19.03 4.81 -0.81
C THR A 76 -19.31 4.47 0.66
N LEU A 77 -18.47 4.92 1.59
CA LEU A 77 -18.73 4.77 3.02
C LEU A 77 -20.01 5.50 3.44
N GLN A 78 -20.21 6.74 2.99
CA GLN A 78 -21.41 7.53 3.27
C GLN A 78 -22.67 6.82 2.74
N LEU A 79 -22.64 6.28 1.52
CA LEU A 79 -23.74 5.46 0.97
C LEU A 79 -24.12 4.28 1.89
N LEU A 80 -23.12 3.61 2.48
CA LEU A 80 -23.33 2.46 3.34
C LEU A 80 -23.81 2.85 4.75
N GLU A 81 -23.13 3.82 5.38
CA GLU A 81 -23.20 3.98 6.82
C GLU A 81 -23.96 5.21 7.33
N THR A 82 -24.41 6.10 6.43
CA THR A 82 -25.18 7.29 6.80
C THR A 82 -26.36 6.92 7.70
N ARG A 83 -26.45 7.59 8.85
CA ARG A 83 -27.28 7.16 9.99
C ARG A 83 -28.76 6.91 9.68
N ARG A 84 -29.34 7.64 8.72
CA ARG A 84 -30.79 7.55 8.40
C ARG A 84 -31.09 7.02 7.01
N THR A 85 -30.22 7.35 6.05
CA THR A 85 -30.45 7.07 4.64
C THR A 85 -29.46 6.06 4.07
N GLY A 86 -28.45 5.64 4.82
CA GLY A 86 -27.47 4.66 4.35
C GLY A 86 -28.09 3.27 4.25
N ILE A 87 -27.49 2.43 3.40
CA ILE A 87 -27.96 1.06 3.14
C ILE A 87 -28.13 0.27 4.45
N PHE A 88 -27.20 0.39 5.40
CA PHE A 88 -27.31 -0.29 6.69
C PHE A 88 -28.51 0.17 7.53
N ALA A 89 -28.81 1.47 7.54
CA ALA A 89 -29.97 1.99 8.24
C ALA A 89 -31.28 1.47 7.62
N MET A 90 -31.32 1.34 6.29
CA MET A 90 -32.48 0.78 5.59
C MET A 90 -32.69 -0.70 5.90
N ILE A 91 -31.61 -1.49 6.02
CA ILE A 91 -31.69 -2.90 6.41
C ILE A 91 -32.21 -3.05 7.85
N ASP A 92 -31.70 -2.24 8.79
CA ASP A 92 -32.17 -2.23 10.18
C ASP A 92 -33.65 -1.80 10.28
N GLU A 93 -34.06 -0.81 9.50
CA GLU A 93 -35.45 -0.33 9.46
C GLU A 93 -36.41 -1.41 8.94
N GLU A 94 -36.02 -2.19 7.92
CA GLU A 94 -36.86 -3.26 7.37
C GLU A 94 -37.14 -4.38 8.40
N ILE A 95 -36.23 -4.61 9.35
CA ILE A 95 -36.47 -5.55 10.45
C ILE A 95 -37.58 -5.06 11.38
N ALA A 96 -37.65 -3.75 11.63
CA ALA A 96 -38.63 -3.14 12.52
C ALA A 96 -40.03 -3.08 11.88
N ILE A 97 -40.12 -3.14 10.55
CA ILE A 97 -41.39 -3.08 9.81
C ILE A 97 -42.17 -4.39 9.99
N PRO A 98 -43.45 -4.34 10.43
CA PRO A 98 -44.32 -5.51 10.44
C PRO A 98 -44.47 -6.09 9.02
N ARG A 99 -44.08 -7.35 8.82
CA ARG A 99 -44.01 -8.01 7.50
C ARG A 99 -43.03 -7.35 6.52
N GLY A 100 -41.92 -6.83 7.05
CA GLY A 100 -40.73 -6.51 6.25
C GLY A 100 -40.23 -7.74 5.50
N SER A 101 -39.68 -7.52 4.31
CA SER A 101 -39.25 -8.62 3.42
C SER A 101 -38.06 -8.20 2.55
N ASP A 102 -37.21 -9.15 2.19
CA ASP A 102 -36.01 -8.89 1.40
C ASP A 102 -36.29 -8.25 0.03
N ILE A 103 -37.44 -8.56 -0.59
CA ILE A 103 -37.87 -7.98 -1.87
C ILE A 103 -38.22 -6.49 -1.72
N LYS A 104 -38.93 -6.14 -0.65
CA LYS A 104 -39.26 -4.74 -0.33
C LYS A 104 -38.01 -3.95 0.00
N LEU A 105 -37.08 -4.55 0.76
CA LEU A 105 -35.77 -3.97 1.07
C LEU A 105 -35.00 -3.63 -0.21
N ALA A 106 -34.83 -4.59 -1.12
CA ALA A 106 -34.16 -4.36 -2.41
C ALA A 106 -34.81 -3.20 -3.18
N SER A 107 -36.13 -3.21 -3.30
CA SER A 107 -36.90 -2.17 -3.99
C SER A 107 -36.71 -0.79 -3.34
N LYS A 108 -36.68 -0.72 -2.00
CA LYS A 108 -36.46 0.51 -1.23
C LYS A 108 -35.06 1.07 -1.46
N ILE A 109 -34.03 0.23 -1.38
CA ILE A 109 -32.62 0.60 -1.64
C ILE A 109 -32.47 1.13 -3.07
N MET A 110 -32.99 0.40 -4.06
CA MET A 110 -32.96 0.79 -5.48
C MET A 110 -33.62 2.16 -5.71
N LYS A 111 -34.80 2.38 -5.13
CA LYS A 111 -35.52 3.66 -5.23
C LYS A 111 -34.75 4.81 -4.58
N ALA A 112 -34.13 4.58 -3.43
CA ALA A 112 -33.43 5.62 -2.67
C ALA A 112 -32.09 6.03 -3.30
N HIS A 113 -31.35 5.08 -3.90
CA HIS A 113 -29.94 5.30 -4.27
C HIS A 113 -29.63 5.21 -5.76
N SER A 114 -30.60 4.93 -6.62
CA SER A 114 -30.36 4.82 -8.07
C SER A 114 -29.76 6.06 -8.75
N SER A 115 -29.81 7.24 -8.14
CA SER A 115 -29.16 8.46 -8.64
C SER A 115 -27.76 8.70 -8.05
N ASN A 116 -27.32 7.91 -7.06
CA ASN A 116 -26.01 8.05 -6.44
C ASN A 116 -24.91 7.48 -7.36
N THR A 117 -23.82 8.23 -7.56
CA THR A 117 -22.69 7.85 -8.43
C THR A 117 -21.93 6.61 -7.94
N HIS A 118 -22.01 6.30 -6.65
CA HIS A 118 -21.41 5.12 -6.02
C HIS A 118 -22.39 3.94 -5.87
N PHE A 119 -23.57 4.05 -6.50
CA PHE A 119 -24.55 2.96 -6.56
C PHE A 119 -24.52 2.31 -7.94
N ALA A 120 -24.13 1.04 -8.00
CA ALA A 120 -24.07 0.29 -9.24
C ALA A 120 -25.45 -0.27 -9.58
N LYS A 121 -26.03 0.17 -10.71
CA LYS A 121 -27.35 -0.29 -11.14
C LYS A 121 -27.28 -1.73 -11.65
N PRO A 122 -28.02 -2.69 -11.05
CA PRO A 122 -28.14 -4.03 -11.60
C PRO A 122 -28.80 -4.01 -12.97
N ASN A 123 -28.36 -4.92 -13.84
CA ASN A 123 -28.97 -5.18 -15.13
C ASN A 123 -30.30 -5.94 -14.96
N ALA A 124 -31.17 -5.88 -15.97
CA ALA A 124 -32.49 -6.52 -15.92
C ALA A 124 -32.44 -8.06 -15.76
N LYS A 125 -31.31 -8.70 -16.07
CA LYS A 125 -31.13 -10.17 -15.96
C LYS A 125 -30.70 -10.63 -14.56
N GLN A 126 -30.23 -9.71 -13.70
CA GLN A 126 -29.72 -10.02 -12.36
C GLN A 126 -30.84 -10.28 -11.34
N GLY A 127 -32.09 -9.90 -11.64
CA GLY A 127 -33.25 -10.16 -10.79
C GLY A 127 -33.60 -9.04 -9.83
N ALA A 128 -34.82 -9.09 -9.27
CA ALA A 128 -35.40 -7.98 -8.49
C ALA A 128 -34.83 -7.82 -7.06
N ASN A 129 -34.10 -8.82 -6.56
CA ASN A 129 -33.53 -8.83 -5.20
C ASN A 129 -32.07 -8.37 -5.16
N ILE A 130 -31.55 -7.83 -6.26
CA ILE A 130 -30.14 -7.43 -6.34
C ILE A 130 -30.02 -5.91 -6.27
N PHE A 131 -29.05 -5.43 -5.51
CA PHE A 131 -28.55 -4.06 -5.57
C PHE A 131 -27.03 -4.07 -5.72
N GLY A 132 -26.45 -2.99 -6.24
CA GLY A 132 -25.01 -2.89 -6.47
C GLY A 132 -24.38 -1.69 -5.78
N ILE A 133 -23.12 -1.84 -5.38
CA ILE A 133 -22.31 -0.77 -4.79
C ILE A 133 -21.00 -0.67 -5.58
N CYS A 134 -20.62 0.56 -5.91
CA CYS A 134 -19.31 0.87 -6.48
C CYS A 134 -18.28 0.94 -5.33
N HIS A 135 -17.61 -0.17 -5.04
CA HIS A 135 -16.52 -0.22 -4.06
C HIS A 135 -15.21 0.27 -4.67
N PHE A 136 -14.21 0.55 -3.83
CA PHE A 136 -12.85 0.84 -4.33
C PHE A 136 -12.26 -0.32 -5.15
N ALA A 137 -12.72 -1.55 -4.88
CA ALA A 137 -12.37 -2.78 -5.57
C ALA A 137 -13.25 -3.10 -6.80
N GLY A 138 -14.08 -2.14 -7.25
CA GLY A 138 -15.01 -2.31 -8.35
C GLY A 138 -16.44 -2.63 -7.91
N ASP A 139 -17.31 -2.85 -8.89
CA ASP A 139 -18.74 -3.01 -8.65
C ASP A 139 -19.04 -4.40 -8.07
N VAL A 140 -19.76 -4.42 -6.94
CA VAL A 140 -20.22 -5.66 -6.30
C VAL A 140 -21.73 -5.63 -6.19
N PHE A 141 -22.35 -6.74 -6.59
CA PHE A 141 -23.79 -6.94 -6.55
C PHE A 141 -24.16 -7.89 -5.42
N TYR A 142 -25.10 -7.48 -4.58
CA TYR A 142 -25.56 -8.20 -3.40
C TYR A 142 -27.00 -8.65 -3.58
N ASP A 143 -27.26 -9.92 -3.26
CA ASP A 143 -28.60 -10.50 -3.25
C ASP A 143 -29.20 -10.34 -1.85
N THR A 144 -30.28 -9.58 -1.72
CA THR A 144 -30.94 -9.30 -0.43
C THR A 144 -31.59 -10.53 0.20
N THR A 145 -31.69 -11.66 -0.51
CA THR A 145 -32.31 -12.89 0.00
C THR A 145 -31.69 -13.31 1.34
N GLY A 146 -32.51 -13.34 2.40
CA GLY A 146 -32.12 -13.68 3.77
C GLY A 146 -31.51 -12.53 4.59
N PHE A 147 -31.41 -11.30 4.07
CA PHE A 147 -30.83 -10.17 4.80
C PHE A 147 -31.59 -9.86 6.08
N VAL A 148 -32.93 -9.77 6.00
CA VAL A 148 -33.78 -9.40 7.14
C VAL A 148 -33.68 -10.45 8.25
N GLU A 149 -33.66 -11.74 7.88
CA GLU A 149 -33.52 -12.83 8.84
C GLU A 149 -32.13 -12.84 9.48
N LYS A 150 -31.07 -12.83 8.66
CA LYS A 150 -29.68 -12.88 9.13
C LYS A 150 -29.34 -11.71 10.04
N ASN A 151 -29.92 -10.54 9.82
CA ASN A 151 -29.64 -9.34 10.61
C ASN A 151 -30.42 -9.27 11.94
N ARG A 152 -31.41 -10.15 12.19
CA ARG A 152 -32.24 -10.12 13.43
C ARG A 152 -31.49 -10.51 14.72
N ASP A 153 -30.27 -11.06 14.65
CA ASP A 153 -29.41 -11.46 15.79
C ASP A 153 -30.16 -12.12 16.97
N ARG A 154 -31.21 -12.91 16.68
CA ARG A 154 -32.13 -13.40 17.71
C ARG A 154 -31.79 -14.83 18.11
N LEU A 155 -31.34 -15.00 19.36
CA LEU A 155 -31.40 -16.29 20.05
C LEU A 155 -32.82 -16.51 20.59
N LEU A 156 -33.38 -17.70 20.39
CA LEU A 156 -34.69 -18.06 20.95
C LEU A 156 -34.61 -18.15 22.47
N ASP A 157 -35.55 -17.51 23.18
CA ASP A 157 -35.54 -17.43 24.65
C ASP A 157 -35.50 -18.81 25.31
N GLY A 158 -36.24 -19.80 24.79
CA GLY A 158 -36.21 -21.17 25.30
C GLY A 158 -34.86 -21.86 25.15
N LEU A 159 -34.11 -21.58 24.06
CA LEU A 159 -32.75 -22.10 23.89
C LEU A 159 -31.75 -21.41 24.84
N ALA A 160 -31.93 -20.11 25.07
CA ALA A 160 -31.13 -19.38 26.05
C ALA A 160 -31.31 -19.95 27.46
N THR A 161 -32.57 -20.12 27.90
CA THR A 161 -32.90 -20.72 29.20
C THR A 161 -32.40 -22.16 29.32
N LEU A 162 -32.48 -22.96 28.25
CA LEU A 162 -31.94 -24.32 28.25
C LEU A 162 -30.41 -24.32 28.45
N GLY A 163 -29.69 -23.43 27.75
CA GLY A 163 -28.25 -23.27 27.91
C GLY A 163 -27.85 -22.82 29.32
N GLU A 164 -28.61 -21.89 29.92
CA GLU A 164 -28.46 -21.47 31.32
C GLU A 164 -28.71 -22.62 32.30
N SER A 165 -29.62 -23.55 31.99
CA SER A 165 -29.89 -24.71 32.86
C SER A 165 -28.84 -25.82 32.78
N SER A 166 -27.83 -25.69 31.90
CA SER A 166 -26.83 -26.73 31.69
C SER A 166 -25.98 -26.96 32.94
N THR A 167 -25.75 -28.22 33.29
CA THR A 167 -24.81 -28.61 34.36
C THR A 167 -23.35 -28.51 33.92
N ASN A 168 -23.09 -28.35 32.62
CA ASN A 168 -21.75 -28.10 32.11
C ASN A 168 -21.40 -26.61 32.31
N ILE A 169 -20.36 -26.36 33.12
CA ILE A 169 -19.95 -24.99 33.49
C ILE A 169 -19.62 -24.13 32.28
N VAL A 170 -19.03 -24.70 31.23
CA VAL A 170 -18.66 -23.95 30.02
C VAL A 170 -19.92 -23.50 29.27
N VAL A 171 -20.88 -24.42 29.09
CA VAL A 171 -22.15 -24.11 28.43
C VAL A 171 -22.91 -23.06 29.24
N ASN A 172 -23.15 -23.31 30.54
CA ASN A 172 -23.84 -22.38 31.42
C ASN A 172 -23.21 -20.97 31.38
N THR A 173 -21.89 -20.87 31.52
CA THR A 173 -21.18 -19.57 31.55
C THR A 173 -21.39 -18.78 30.26
N LYS A 174 -21.42 -19.45 29.09
CA LYS A 174 -21.61 -18.78 27.80
C LYS A 174 -23.03 -18.22 27.66
N PHE A 175 -24.05 -18.98 28.04
CA PHE A 175 -25.44 -18.54 27.91
C PHE A 175 -25.86 -17.52 29.00
N CYS A 176 -25.33 -17.62 30.23
CA CYS A 176 -25.56 -16.65 31.29
C CYS A 176 -25.00 -15.24 30.96
N ALA A 177 -23.86 -15.17 30.27
CA ALA A 177 -23.25 -13.91 29.85
C ALA A 177 -24.13 -13.16 28.82
N ASP A 178 -24.77 -13.87 27.89
CA ASP A 178 -25.64 -13.28 26.87
C ASP A 178 -27.01 -12.84 27.41
N ALA A 179 -27.53 -13.52 28.43
CA ALA A 179 -28.83 -13.23 29.03
C ALA A 179 -28.92 -11.84 29.70
N THR A 180 -27.84 -11.40 30.34
CA THR A 180 -27.76 -10.06 30.96
C THR A 180 -27.63 -8.94 29.94
N ALA A 181 -27.02 -9.20 28.78
CA ALA A 181 -26.90 -8.26 27.67
C ALA A 181 -28.22 -8.10 26.87
N ASN A 182 -28.95 -9.19 26.67
CA ASN A 182 -30.19 -9.20 25.87
C ASN A 182 -31.41 -8.58 26.59
N LYS A 183 -31.47 -8.60 27.93
CA LYS A 183 -32.59 -8.01 28.69
C LYS A 183 -32.67 -6.48 28.61
N LYS A 184 -31.57 -5.77 28.30
CA LYS A 184 -31.52 -4.30 28.22
C LYS A 184 -31.66 -3.72 26.81
N ASN A 185 -31.52 -4.50 25.75
CA ASN A 185 -31.48 -3.99 24.36
C ASN A 185 -32.24 -4.91 23.39
N LYS A 186 -33.58 -4.75 23.35
CA LYS A 186 -34.50 -5.61 22.56
C LYS A 186 -34.39 -5.50 21.03
N GLN A 187 -33.52 -4.67 20.47
CA GLN A 187 -33.40 -4.45 19.02
C GLN A 187 -31.94 -4.23 18.55
N ARG A 188 -30.98 -4.96 19.11
CA ARG A 188 -29.63 -4.98 18.52
C ARG A 188 -29.61 -5.92 17.32
N THR A 189 -29.34 -5.36 16.15
CA THR A 189 -29.14 -6.09 14.90
C THR A 189 -27.66 -6.48 14.73
N VAL A 190 -27.38 -7.50 13.91
CA VAL A 190 -26.00 -7.91 13.59
C VAL A 190 -25.20 -6.72 13.04
N ILE A 191 -25.79 -5.96 12.12
CA ILE A 191 -25.19 -4.76 11.51
C ILE A 191 -24.87 -3.71 12.57
N SER A 192 -25.79 -3.41 13.49
CA SER A 192 -25.57 -2.39 14.53
C SER A 192 -24.40 -2.76 15.45
N LYS A 193 -24.32 -4.03 15.87
CA LYS A 193 -23.25 -4.57 16.70
C LYS A 193 -21.92 -4.55 15.95
N PHE A 194 -21.93 -4.99 14.70
CA PHE A 194 -20.75 -5.00 13.84
C PHE A 194 -20.19 -3.60 13.60
N LYS A 195 -21.04 -2.62 13.25
CA LYS A 195 -20.63 -1.22 13.07
C LYS A 195 -20.02 -0.64 14.35
N GLN A 196 -20.61 -0.93 15.51
CA GLN A 196 -20.06 -0.47 16.78
C GLN A 196 -18.66 -1.04 17.03
N GLN A 197 -18.49 -2.36 16.85
CA GLN A 197 -17.19 -3.03 17.02
C GLN A 197 -16.14 -2.54 16.02
N LEU A 198 -16.53 -2.40 14.76
CA LEU A 198 -15.64 -1.89 13.71
C LEU A 198 -15.20 -0.45 14.01
N ASN A 199 -16.11 0.43 14.43
CA ASN A 199 -15.74 1.80 14.78
C ASN A 199 -14.78 1.84 15.97
N THR A 200 -14.99 1.02 17.01
CA THR A 200 -14.03 0.90 18.13
C THR A 200 -12.65 0.44 17.65
N LEU A 201 -12.60 -0.54 16.74
CA LEU A 201 -11.35 -0.98 16.11
C LEU A 201 -10.69 0.17 15.34
N MET A 202 -11.44 0.91 14.50
CA MET A 202 -10.89 2.02 13.72
C MET A 202 -10.28 3.11 14.62
N THR A 203 -10.97 3.50 15.69
CA THR A 203 -10.43 4.47 16.67
C THR A 203 -9.12 3.97 17.30
N THR A 204 -9.04 2.68 17.63
CA THR A 204 -7.80 2.10 18.18
C THR A 204 -6.66 2.14 17.16
N LEU A 205 -6.95 1.93 15.87
CA LEU A 205 -5.95 2.00 14.81
C LEU A 205 -5.46 3.43 14.55
N GLU A 206 -6.35 4.42 14.64
CA GLU A 206 -6.05 5.85 14.47
C GLU A 206 -5.09 6.39 15.53
N ASP A 207 -5.15 5.85 16.75
CA ASP A 207 -4.25 6.22 17.86
C ASP A 207 -2.87 5.53 17.79
N CYS A 208 -2.66 4.63 16.81
CA CYS A 208 -1.44 3.84 16.66
C CYS A 208 -0.54 4.36 15.52
N ALA A 209 0.70 3.86 15.45
CA ALA A 209 1.55 3.99 14.28
C ALA A 209 1.33 2.77 13.34
N PRO A 210 0.57 2.91 12.25
CA PRO A 210 0.16 1.76 11.44
C PRO A 210 1.26 1.29 10.47
N HIS A 211 1.33 -0.02 10.30
CA HIS A 211 2.14 -0.69 9.27
C HIS A 211 1.23 -1.61 8.45
N PHE A 212 1.36 -1.53 7.12
CA PHE A 212 0.47 -2.26 6.21
C PHE A 212 1.22 -3.34 5.45
N VAL A 213 0.66 -4.56 5.46
CA VAL A 213 1.11 -5.70 4.67
C VAL A 213 -0.02 -6.10 3.73
N ARG A 214 0.22 -6.09 2.41
CA ARG A 214 -0.76 -6.51 1.39
C ARG A 214 -0.34 -7.86 0.82
N CYS A 215 -1.09 -8.90 1.16
CA CYS A 215 -0.88 -10.24 0.66
C CYS A 215 -1.53 -10.40 -0.72
N ILE A 216 -0.80 -10.95 -1.69
CA ILE A 216 -1.28 -11.19 -3.05
C ILE A 216 -1.23 -12.69 -3.35
N LYS A 217 -2.36 -13.25 -3.78
CA LYS A 217 -2.47 -14.65 -4.18
C LYS A 217 -2.01 -14.81 -5.63
N SER A 218 -0.95 -15.59 -5.85
CA SER A 218 -0.35 -15.80 -7.17
C SER A 218 -1.23 -16.63 -8.13
N ASN A 219 -1.96 -17.62 -7.61
CA ASN A 219 -2.90 -18.44 -8.36
C ASN A 219 -3.98 -19.05 -7.44
N ALA A 220 -5.16 -19.34 -7.99
CA ALA A 220 -6.27 -19.95 -7.25
C ALA A 220 -5.97 -21.39 -6.78
N SER A 221 -5.17 -22.12 -7.55
CA SER A 221 -4.83 -23.54 -7.38
C SER A 221 -3.87 -23.84 -6.22
N LYS A 222 -3.35 -22.81 -5.54
CA LYS A 222 -2.41 -22.93 -4.40
C LYS A 222 -1.10 -23.65 -4.79
N LEU A 223 -0.67 -23.53 -6.04
CA LEU A 223 0.58 -24.15 -6.53
C LEU A 223 1.77 -23.18 -6.39
N PRO A 224 2.97 -23.66 -6.00
CA PRO A 224 4.18 -22.88 -6.10
C PRO A 224 4.54 -22.60 -7.57
N ASP A 225 5.35 -21.57 -7.82
CA ASP A 225 5.89 -21.19 -9.14
C ASP A 225 4.86 -20.97 -10.26
N ASN A 226 3.58 -20.81 -9.90
CA ASN A 226 2.51 -20.55 -10.83
C ASN A 226 1.95 -19.13 -10.63
N PHE A 227 2.06 -18.29 -11.66
CA PHE A 227 1.68 -16.87 -11.61
C PHE A 227 0.57 -16.57 -12.63
N HIS A 228 -0.64 -16.34 -12.13
CA HIS A 228 -1.78 -15.93 -12.95
C HIS A 228 -1.85 -14.40 -13.03
N ALA A 229 -1.25 -13.84 -14.08
CA ALA A 229 -1.10 -12.39 -14.22
C ALA A 229 -2.42 -11.60 -14.13
N LYS A 230 -3.52 -12.15 -14.68
CA LYS A 230 -4.84 -11.51 -14.63
C LYS A 230 -5.38 -11.42 -13.20
N ASP A 231 -5.31 -12.51 -12.44
CA ASP A 231 -5.80 -12.58 -11.07
C ASP A 231 -4.96 -11.69 -10.13
N VAL A 232 -3.65 -11.66 -10.35
CA VAL A 232 -2.73 -10.79 -9.61
C VAL A 232 -2.98 -9.31 -9.93
N LEU A 233 -3.14 -8.96 -11.22
CA LEU A 233 -3.43 -7.59 -11.63
C LEU A 233 -4.75 -7.09 -11.02
N SER A 234 -5.80 -7.91 -11.05
CA SER A 234 -7.07 -7.61 -10.38
C SER A 234 -6.86 -7.32 -8.89
N GLN A 235 -6.14 -8.17 -8.16
CA GLN A 235 -5.83 -7.92 -6.75
C GLN A 235 -5.02 -6.62 -6.54
N MET A 236 -4.09 -6.29 -7.44
CA MET A 236 -3.33 -5.03 -7.36
C MET A 236 -4.20 -3.81 -7.59
N LEU A 237 -5.16 -3.88 -8.53
CA LEU A 237 -6.13 -2.81 -8.79
C LEU A 237 -7.02 -2.57 -7.57
N TYR A 238 -7.48 -3.64 -6.93
CA TYR A 238 -8.45 -3.60 -5.83
C TYR A 238 -7.83 -3.55 -4.43
N SER A 239 -6.50 -3.48 -4.28
CA SER A 239 -5.83 -3.40 -2.97
C SER A 239 -5.39 -1.98 -2.59
N GLY A 240 -5.66 -1.00 -3.47
CA GLY A 240 -5.24 0.39 -3.29
C GLY A 240 -3.72 0.63 -3.43
N VAL A 241 -2.94 -0.40 -3.75
CA VAL A 241 -1.48 -0.28 -3.95
C VAL A 241 -1.15 0.66 -5.10
N LEU A 242 -1.88 0.54 -6.22
CA LEU A 242 -1.66 1.39 -7.39
C LEU A 242 -1.96 2.86 -7.10
N GLU A 243 -2.99 3.13 -6.30
CA GLU A 243 -3.36 4.49 -5.91
C GLU A 243 -2.25 5.16 -5.07
N VAL A 244 -1.66 4.43 -4.12
CA VAL A 244 -0.49 4.91 -3.38
C VAL A 244 0.70 5.17 -4.29
N THR A 245 0.96 4.29 -5.27
CA THR A 245 2.05 4.54 -6.23
C THR A 245 1.77 5.76 -7.10
N ARG A 246 0.50 6.03 -7.47
CA ARG A 246 0.06 7.20 -8.23
C ARG A 246 0.35 8.49 -7.44
N VAL A 247 -0.08 8.53 -6.18
CA VAL A 247 0.15 9.68 -5.28
C VAL A 247 1.64 9.93 -5.08
N ARG A 248 2.42 8.90 -4.76
CA ARG A 248 3.87 9.03 -4.58
C ARG A 248 4.57 9.50 -5.86
N LYS A 249 4.11 9.07 -7.04
CA LYS A 249 4.67 9.50 -8.34
C LYS A 249 4.32 10.93 -8.71
N ALA A 250 3.16 11.43 -8.28
CA ALA A 250 2.76 12.82 -8.51
C ALA A 250 3.64 13.81 -7.72
N GLY A 251 4.03 13.42 -6.50
CA GLY A 251 5.04 14.12 -5.70
C GLY A 251 6.49 13.79 -6.10
N PHE A 252 7.34 13.59 -5.09
CA PHE A 252 8.76 13.29 -5.22
C PHE A 252 9.09 11.95 -4.53
N PRO A 253 8.95 10.82 -5.27
CA PRO A 253 9.05 9.48 -4.68
C PRO A 253 10.48 9.10 -4.28
N TYR A 254 11.49 9.69 -4.92
CA TYR A 254 12.89 9.41 -4.62
C TYR A 254 13.45 10.47 -3.68
N ARG A 255 13.96 10.02 -2.53
CA ARG A 255 14.47 10.90 -1.47
C ARG A 255 15.85 10.40 -1.07
N ILE A 256 16.82 11.31 -1.03
CA ILE A 256 18.20 10.97 -0.72
C ILE A 256 18.78 12.04 0.18
N SER A 257 19.46 11.64 1.25
CA SER A 257 20.14 12.57 2.15
C SER A 257 21.23 13.33 1.38
N PHE A 258 21.61 14.51 1.88
CA PHE A 258 22.71 15.26 1.27
C PHE A 258 24.02 14.46 1.21
N ASP A 259 24.33 13.71 2.26
CA ASP A 259 25.55 12.89 2.33
C ASP A 259 25.51 11.72 1.32
N ASP A 260 24.37 11.03 1.21
CA ASP A 260 24.20 9.95 0.23
C ASP A 260 24.24 10.48 -1.20
N PHE A 261 23.63 11.65 -1.45
CA PHE A 261 23.66 12.28 -2.75
C PHE A 261 25.09 12.64 -3.16
N ALA A 262 25.83 13.26 -2.24
CA ALA A 262 27.22 13.62 -2.45
C ALA A 262 28.06 12.37 -2.73
N ARG A 263 27.97 11.34 -1.88
CA ARG A 263 28.67 10.06 -2.10
C ARG A 263 28.30 9.39 -3.43
N LYS A 264 27.05 9.47 -3.86
CA LYS A 264 26.57 8.81 -5.08
C LYS A 264 26.97 9.57 -6.35
N TYR A 265 26.85 10.90 -6.36
CA TYR A 265 26.95 11.72 -7.57
C TYR A 265 28.18 12.64 -7.63
N HIS A 266 29.10 12.60 -6.65
CA HIS A 266 30.35 13.38 -6.70
C HIS A 266 31.20 13.14 -7.97
N CYS A 267 31.02 11.99 -8.64
CA CYS A 267 31.75 11.69 -9.86
C CYS A 267 31.26 12.49 -11.07
N CYS A 268 30.05 13.07 -11.01
CA CYS A 268 29.48 13.94 -12.04
C CYS A 268 30.08 15.35 -12.02
N ILE A 269 30.78 15.73 -10.95
CA ILE A 269 31.46 17.03 -10.83
C ILE A 269 32.90 16.93 -11.35
N GLU A 270 33.24 17.81 -12.29
CA GLU A 270 34.55 17.82 -12.94
C GLU A 270 35.59 18.64 -12.16
N ASN A 271 35.17 19.73 -11.50
CA ASN A 271 36.06 20.55 -10.68
C ASN A 271 36.55 19.78 -9.43
N LYS A 272 37.87 19.70 -9.26
CA LYS A 272 38.52 18.97 -8.16
C LYS A 272 38.22 19.57 -6.78
N GLU A 273 38.17 20.90 -6.65
CA GLU A 273 37.93 21.60 -5.39
C GLU A 273 36.49 21.38 -4.90
N GLU A 274 35.53 21.48 -5.81
CA GLU A 274 34.10 21.22 -5.56
C GLU A 274 33.86 19.76 -5.15
N LYS A 275 34.58 18.83 -5.79
CA LYS A 275 34.51 17.41 -5.48
C LYS A 275 35.09 17.05 -4.10
N LEU A 276 36.07 17.81 -3.62
CA LEU A 276 36.61 17.70 -2.26
C LEU A 276 35.60 18.18 -1.22
N VAL A 277 34.75 19.16 -1.54
CA VAL A 277 33.65 19.61 -0.66
C VAL A 277 32.62 18.50 -0.46
N LEU A 278 32.20 17.84 -1.53
CA LEU A 278 31.23 16.73 -1.47
C LEU A 278 31.76 15.47 -0.78
N LYS A 279 33.08 15.27 -0.75
CA LYS A 279 33.70 14.12 -0.08
C LYS A 279 33.86 14.29 1.43
N HIS A 280 33.93 15.52 1.92
CA HIS A 280 34.20 15.84 3.33
C HIS A 280 33.12 16.79 3.86
N SER A 281 31.94 16.24 4.14
CA SER A 281 30.72 16.95 4.59
C SER A 281 30.84 17.62 5.98
N THR A 282 32.01 17.58 6.63
CA THR A 282 32.17 17.96 8.05
C THR A 282 32.94 19.26 8.30
N ASN A 283 33.38 20.00 7.27
CA ASN A 283 34.25 21.17 7.47
C ASN A 283 33.57 22.50 7.14
N THR A 284 33.33 23.29 8.18
CA THR A 284 32.49 24.48 8.30
C THR A 284 33.01 25.76 7.63
N ASN A 285 34.01 25.69 6.76
CA ASN A 285 34.68 26.87 6.18
C ASN A 285 34.68 26.93 4.65
N LYS A 286 33.57 26.58 3.97
CA LYS A 286 33.50 26.64 2.50
C LYS A 286 32.30 27.41 1.97
N ILE A 287 32.54 28.09 0.84
CA ILE A 287 31.69 29.07 0.13
C ILE A 287 30.35 28.49 -0.37
N TYR A 288 30.21 27.16 -0.43
CA TYR A 288 28.99 26.50 -0.94
C TYR A 288 28.48 25.42 0.01
N SER A 289 27.17 25.40 0.23
CA SER A 289 26.43 24.32 0.88
C SER A 289 26.26 23.12 -0.07
N VAL A 290 26.12 21.89 0.45
CA VAL A 290 25.85 20.68 -0.37
C VAL A 290 24.69 20.90 -1.36
N PRO A 291 23.56 21.54 -0.98
CA PRO A 291 22.52 21.99 -1.90
C PRO A 291 23.01 22.76 -3.14
N GLU A 292 23.89 23.75 -2.97
CA GLU A 292 24.39 24.59 -4.08
C GLU A 292 25.31 23.81 -5.02
N LEU A 293 26.07 22.85 -4.49
CA LEU A 293 26.87 21.93 -5.31
C LEU A 293 25.98 20.97 -6.12
N CYS A 294 24.83 20.57 -5.58
CA CYS A 294 23.86 19.74 -6.32
C CYS A 294 23.29 20.48 -7.53
N LEU A 295 23.08 21.81 -7.45
CA LEU A 295 22.61 22.66 -8.54
C LEU A 295 23.60 22.76 -9.71
N LYS A 296 24.89 22.49 -9.46
CA LYS A 296 25.94 22.56 -10.49
C LYS A 296 25.97 21.32 -11.39
N ILE A 297 25.25 20.24 -11.06
CA ILE A 297 25.15 19.07 -11.93
C ILE A 297 24.22 19.42 -13.11
N PRO A 298 24.72 19.48 -14.37
CA PRO A 298 23.93 19.97 -15.50
C PRO A 298 22.63 19.19 -15.72
N ALA A 299 22.65 17.88 -15.47
CA ALA A 299 21.50 16.99 -15.59
C ALA A 299 20.33 17.33 -14.64
N LEU A 300 20.59 17.96 -13.50
CA LEU A 300 19.56 18.38 -12.56
C LEU A 300 19.02 19.78 -12.89
N ASN A 301 19.90 20.67 -13.36
CA ASN A 301 19.55 22.05 -13.70
C ASN A 301 18.63 22.16 -14.93
N SER A 302 18.56 21.11 -15.76
CA SER A 302 17.74 21.10 -16.98
C SER A 302 16.23 21.11 -16.72
N ASN A 303 15.78 20.66 -15.54
CA ASN A 303 14.36 20.59 -15.20
C ASN A 303 14.11 20.87 -13.71
N LYS A 304 13.94 22.16 -13.36
CA LYS A 304 13.72 22.62 -11.98
C LYS A 304 12.40 22.17 -11.36
N GLU A 305 11.44 21.66 -12.14
CA GLU A 305 10.19 21.10 -11.63
C GLU A 305 10.33 19.64 -11.18
N SER A 306 11.36 18.96 -11.67
CA SER A 306 11.60 17.54 -11.41
C SER A 306 12.31 17.25 -10.08
N TYR A 307 12.66 18.28 -9.31
CA TYR A 307 13.24 18.11 -7.97
C TYR A 307 12.89 19.24 -6.99
N ARG A 308 13.05 18.95 -5.70
CA ARG A 308 13.01 19.92 -4.60
C ARG A 308 14.17 19.65 -3.64
N ILE A 309 14.70 20.71 -3.05
CA ILE A 309 15.71 20.61 -1.99
C ILE A 309 14.97 20.88 -0.69
N GLY A 310 14.92 19.87 0.18
CA GLY A 310 14.39 20.01 1.53
C GLY A 310 15.44 20.55 2.49
N LYS A 311 15.16 20.44 3.79
CA LYS A 311 16.10 20.82 4.85
C LYS A 311 17.23 19.82 5.04
N THR A 312 16.96 18.53 4.82
CA THR A 312 17.94 17.44 5.05
C THR A 312 18.16 16.53 3.85
N LYS A 313 17.24 16.56 2.88
CA LYS A 313 17.19 15.62 1.75
C LYS A 313 16.92 16.33 0.44
N ILE A 314 17.29 15.67 -0.65
CA ILE A 314 16.90 16.02 -2.01
C ILE A 314 15.79 15.10 -2.45
N PHE A 315 14.73 15.70 -2.99
CA PHE A 315 13.49 15.07 -3.42
C PHE A 315 13.45 15.11 -4.94
N LEU A 316 13.30 13.95 -5.59
CA LEU A 316 13.43 13.80 -7.03
C LEU A 316 12.20 13.09 -7.61
N LYS A 317 11.74 13.55 -8.77
CA LYS A 317 10.91 12.78 -9.69
C LYS A 317 11.76 11.76 -10.45
N ALA A 318 11.11 10.78 -11.06
CA ALA A 318 11.78 9.74 -11.85
C ALA A 318 12.70 10.33 -12.93
N THR A 319 12.23 11.36 -13.64
CA THR A 319 12.99 12.06 -14.69
C THR A 319 14.32 12.63 -14.19
N ALA A 320 14.33 13.34 -13.06
CA ALA A 320 15.54 13.88 -12.45
C ALA A 320 16.50 12.77 -11.99
N ARG A 321 15.95 11.74 -11.34
CA ARG A 321 16.73 10.59 -10.85
C ARG A 321 17.40 9.85 -12.01
N ASP A 322 16.68 9.61 -13.09
CA ASP A 322 17.19 8.88 -14.26
C ASP A 322 18.25 9.71 -14.99
N ALA A 323 18.04 11.02 -15.13
CA ALA A 323 19.04 11.94 -15.70
C ALA A 323 20.34 11.98 -14.86
N LEU A 324 20.22 11.99 -13.53
CA LEU A 324 21.38 11.93 -12.63
C LEU A 324 22.13 10.59 -12.72
N ASP A 325 21.40 9.47 -12.76
CA ASP A 325 22.01 8.14 -12.90
C ASP A 325 22.69 7.98 -14.27
N ALA A 326 22.11 8.51 -15.36
CA ALA A 326 22.73 8.54 -16.68
C ALA A 326 24.01 9.42 -16.72
N ALA A 327 23.97 10.60 -16.10
CA ALA A 327 25.14 11.48 -15.99
C ALA A 327 26.28 10.80 -15.20
N ARG A 328 25.93 10.12 -14.11
CA ARG A 328 26.85 9.31 -13.31
C ARG A 328 27.47 8.19 -14.13
N GLU A 329 26.66 7.44 -14.87
CA GLU A 329 27.14 6.36 -15.71
C GLU A 329 28.13 6.87 -16.76
N ASN A 330 27.81 7.99 -17.43
CA ASN A 330 28.71 8.63 -18.39
C ASN A 330 30.03 9.08 -17.76
N ALA A 331 30.00 9.67 -16.56
CA ALA A 331 31.20 10.08 -15.84
C ALA A 331 32.07 8.89 -15.42
N LEU A 332 31.46 7.77 -15.05
CA LEU A 332 32.17 6.52 -14.72
C LEU A 332 32.74 5.86 -15.97
N ARG A 333 31.99 5.77 -17.07
CA ARG A 333 32.43 5.22 -18.35
C ARG A 333 33.73 5.86 -18.83
N ARG A 334 33.87 7.19 -18.72
CA ARG A 334 35.12 7.91 -19.07
C ARG A 334 36.34 7.44 -18.27
N LYS A 335 36.16 7.12 -16.98
CA LYS A 335 37.25 6.62 -16.12
C LYS A 335 37.54 5.15 -16.36
N VAL A 336 36.50 4.33 -16.52
CA VAL A 336 36.62 2.91 -16.82
C VAL A 336 37.33 2.71 -18.15
N ALA A 337 37.03 3.52 -19.18
CA ALA A 337 37.72 3.48 -20.46
C ALA A 337 39.23 3.75 -20.32
N ARG A 338 39.64 4.71 -19.48
CA ARG A 338 41.07 4.97 -19.20
C ARG A 338 41.72 3.78 -18.48
N PHE A 339 41.06 3.22 -17.48
CA PHE A 339 41.55 2.05 -16.77
C PHE A 339 41.70 0.84 -17.69
N GLN A 340 40.69 0.57 -18.52
CA GLN A 340 40.70 -0.49 -19.53
C GLN A 340 41.81 -0.26 -20.56
N ALA A 341 42.03 0.98 -21.03
CA ALA A 341 43.11 1.30 -21.97
C ALA A 341 44.49 1.02 -21.36
N VAL A 342 44.72 1.36 -20.09
CA VAL A 342 45.97 1.06 -19.38
C VAL A 342 46.19 -0.46 -19.29
N ILE A 343 45.18 -1.22 -18.83
CA ILE A 343 45.29 -2.68 -18.71
C ILE A 343 45.55 -3.34 -20.06
N ARG A 344 44.77 -2.98 -21.09
CA ARG A 344 44.96 -3.52 -22.45
C ARG A 344 46.35 -3.17 -22.99
N GLY A 345 46.87 -1.98 -22.69
CA GLY A 345 48.22 -1.58 -23.05
C GLY A 345 49.31 -2.39 -22.34
N VAL A 346 49.11 -2.77 -21.07
CA VAL A 346 50.03 -3.66 -20.34
C VAL A 346 50.03 -5.05 -20.97
N GLN A 347 48.85 -5.64 -21.16
CA GLN A 347 48.69 -6.97 -21.77
C GLN A 347 49.32 -7.04 -23.17
N ALA A 348 49.12 -6.00 -23.99
CA ALA A 348 49.71 -5.94 -25.33
C ALA A 348 51.24 -5.88 -25.30
N ARG A 349 51.85 -5.18 -24.33
CA ARG A 349 53.30 -5.13 -24.16
C ARG A 349 53.88 -6.46 -23.70
N GLU A 350 53.24 -7.10 -22.72
CA GLU A 350 53.63 -8.45 -22.27
C GLU A 350 53.61 -9.44 -23.44
N THR A 351 52.53 -9.42 -24.22
CA THR A 351 52.41 -10.26 -25.42
C THR A 351 53.50 -9.93 -26.45
N PHE A 352 53.81 -8.66 -26.67
CA PHE A 352 54.87 -8.24 -27.60
C PHE A 352 56.26 -8.70 -27.15
N GLU A 353 56.56 -8.62 -25.85
CA GLU A 353 57.82 -9.12 -25.29
C GLU A 353 57.98 -10.63 -25.48
N GLU A 354 56.89 -11.40 -25.30
CA GLU A 354 56.87 -12.83 -25.63
C GLU A 354 57.18 -13.08 -27.12
N TYR A 355 56.54 -12.34 -28.02
CA TYR A 355 56.81 -12.44 -29.46
C TYR A 355 58.26 -12.11 -29.82
N ILE A 356 58.83 -11.04 -29.25
CA ILE A 356 60.22 -10.66 -29.48
C ILE A 356 61.19 -11.73 -28.97
N SER A 357 60.92 -12.33 -27.81
CA SER A 357 61.69 -13.46 -27.28
C SER A 357 61.66 -14.66 -28.23
N ILE A 358 60.48 -15.00 -28.78
CA ILE A 358 60.34 -16.07 -29.77
C ILE A 358 61.11 -15.75 -31.06
N ILE A 359 60.98 -14.54 -31.60
CA ILE A 359 61.70 -14.11 -32.82
C ILE A 359 63.21 -14.16 -32.60
N HIS A 360 63.70 -13.72 -31.44
CA HIS A 360 65.13 -13.79 -31.13
C HIS A 360 65.62 -15.25 -31.11
N LYS A 361 64.88 -16.16 -30.45
CA LYS A 361 65.20 -17.60 -30.45
C LYS A 361 65.21 -18.18 -31.87
N LEU A 362 64.23 -17.83 -32.71
CA LEU A 362 64.16 -18.28 -34.10
C LEU A 362 65.34 -17.76 -34.94
N ARG A 363 65.71 -16.48 -34.79
CA ARG A 363 66.88 -15.91 -35.48
C ARG A 363 68.18 -16.60 -35.08
N VAL A 364 68.35 -16.90 -33.79
CA VAL A 364 69.52 -17.65 -33.30
C VAL A 364 69.53 -19.07 -33.85
N ALA A 365 68.38 -19.73 -33.96
CA ALA A 365 68.28 -21.07 -34.54
C ALA A 365 68.63 -21.08 -36.04
N LEU A 366 68.06 -20.16 -36.82
CA LEU A 366 68.36 -20.03 -38.26
C LEU A 366 69.84 -19.74 -38.52
N ALA A 367 70.45 -18.86 -37.72
CA ALA A 367 71.88 -18.57 -37.83
C ALA A 367 72.79 -19.76 -37.47
N LYS A 368 72.27 -20.78 -36.77
CA LYS A 368 72.99 -22.04 -36.51
C LYS A 368 72.84 -23.05 -37.65
N ASP A 369 71.72 -23.04 -38.37
CA ASP A 369 71.51 -23.91 -39.54
C ASP A 369 72.27 -23.43 -40.79
N ASP A 370 72.55 -22.12 -40.89
CA ASP A 370 73.36 -21.52 -41.97
C ASP A 370 74.89 -21.57 -41.71
N ALA A 371 75.33 -22.20 -40.61
CA ALA A 371 76.74 -22.43 -40.34
C ALA A 371 77.20 -23.74 -41.03
N PRO A 372 78.22 -23.69 -41.91
CA PRO A 372 78.65 -24.84 -42.73
C PRO A 372 79.25 -26.01 -41.95
#